data_AF-A0A2P6GGI1-F1
#
_entry.id   AF-A0A2P6GGI1-F1
#
_cell.length_a   1.000
_cell.length_b   1.000
_cell.length_c   1.000
_cell.angle_alpha   90.00
_cell.angle_beta   90.00
_cell.angle_gamma   90.00
#
_symmetry.space_group_name_H-M   'P 1'
#
loop_
_entity.id
_entity.type
_entity.pdbx_description
1 polymer ?
#
loop_
_entity_poly.entity_id
_entity_poly.type
_entity_poly.pdbx_seq_one_letter_code
_entity_poly.pdbx_strand_id
1 'polypeptide(L)'
;VANNVCSAVEYFRKLGGNVGVAGLVINKDDGSGEAAAFAKEAKIPVLASIPQDDDLRKKSANYQIVGTNKSQWGSLFIELAENVGSAPPLKPKNLTQDELLNLFSAEETGADFVLEPATDSDMMGKYLKPKESLEVVYDNV
;
A
#
# COMPACT_ATOMS: atom_id res chain seq x y z
N VAL A 1 5.07 2.15 4.16
CA VAL A 1 6.47 2.10 4.67
C VAL A 1 7.51 2.07 3.54
N ALA A 2 7.34 1.26 2.50
CA ALA A 2 8.34 1.09 1.42
C ALA A 2 8.70 2.40 0.66
N ASN A 3 7.76 3.34 0.49
CA ASN A 3 8.04 4.64 -0.13
C ASN A 3 9.06 5.48 0.67
N ASN A 4 9.08 5.35 2.00
CA ASN A 4 10.05 6.06 2.86
C ASN A 4 11.48 5.55 2.63
N VAL A 5 11.64 4.26 2.31
CA VAL A 5 12.94 3.66 1.97
C VAL A 5 13.47 4.24 0.66
N CYS A 6 12.58 4.41 -0.32
CA CYS A 6 12.93 5.04 -1.59
C CYS A 6 13.39 6.51 -1.37
N SER A 7 12.75 7.22 -0.43
CA SER A 7 13.12 8.59 -0.06
C SER A 7 14.47 8.64 0.66
N ALA A 8 14.74 7.68 1.53
CA ALA A 8 16.03 7.54 2.20
C ALA A 8 17.18 7.30 1.20
N VAL A 9 16.97 6.49 0.15
CA VAL A 9 17.99 6.29 -0.89
C VAL A 9 18.32 7.59 -1.60
N GLU A 10 17.32 8.40 -1.98
CA GLU A 10 17.58 9.70 -2.58
C GLU A 10 18.33 10.64 -1.64
N TYR A 11 17.98 10.63 -0.35
CA TYR A 11 18.66 11.41 0.67
C TYR A 11 20.15 11.04 0.80
N PHE A 12 20.48 9.76 0.99
CA PHE A 12 21.87 9.32 1.15
C PHE A 12 22.71 9.54 -0.10
N ARG A 13 22.12 9.44 -1.30
CA ARG A 13 22.83 9.73 -2.54
C ARG A 13 23.14 11.22 -2.71
N LYS A 14 22.25 12.13 -2.28
CA LYS A 14 22.53 13.57 -2.25
C LYS A 14 23.71 13.93 -1.33
N LEU A 15 23.92 13.13 -0.29
CA LEU A 15 25.07 13.26 0.63
C LEU A 15 26.36 12.62 0.10
N GLY A 16 26.38 12.11 -1.14
CA GLY A 16 27.55 11.46 -1.75
C GLY A 16 27.69 9.96 -1.44
N GLY A 17 26.69 9.34 -0.83
CA GLY A 17 26.67 7.90 -0.55
C GLY A 17 26.30 7.04 -1.76
N ASN A 18 26.84 5.82 -1.80
CA ASN A 18 26.50 4.79 -2.79
C ASN A 18 25.48 3.80 -2.23
N VAL A 19 24.29 4.31 -1.89
CA VAL A 19 23.17 3.50 -1.37
C VAL A 19 22.14 3.27 -2.48
N GLY A 20 21.55 2.08 -2.52
CA GLY A 20 20.46 1.71 -3.42
C GLY A 20 19.55 0.65 -2.82
N VAL A 21 18.43 0.38 -3.49
CA VAL A 21 17.51 -0.72 -3.13
C VAL A 21 17.84 -1.93 -4.01
N ALA A 22 18.07 -3.09 -3.40
CA ALA A 22 18.30 -4.33 -4.13
C ALA A 22 17.00 -4.86 -4.77
N GLY A 23 15.89 -4.78 -4.03
CA GLY A 23 14.57 -5.19 -4.47
C GLY A 23 13.58 -5.24 -3.31
N LEU A 24 12.42 -5.84 -3.55
CA LEU A 24 11.33 -6.00 -2.60
C LEU A 24 11.11 -7.50 -2.29
N VAL A 25 11.00 -7.84 -1.01
CA VAL A 25 10.44 -9.13 -0.60
C VAL A 25 8.99 -8.89 -0.18
N ILE A 26 8.05 -9.52 -0.89
CA ILE A 26 6.64 -9.49 -0.52
C ILE A 26 6.46 -10.57 0.54
N ASN A 27 6.06 -10.16 1.74
CA ASN A 27 5.92 -11.07 2.87
C ASN A 27 4.45 -11.16 3.29
N LYS A 28 3.96 -12.39 3.53
CA LYS A 28 2.53 -12.70 3.64
C LYS A 28 1.77 -12.28 2.38
N ASP A 29 2.30 -12.70 1.23
CA ASP A 29 1.64 -12.49 -0.05
C ASP A 29 0.28 -13.22 -0.04
N ASP A 30 -0.79 -12.43 -0.08
CA ASP A 30 -2.18 -12.88 -0.12
C ASP A 30 -2.72 -12.98 -1.56
N GLY A 31 -1.90 -12.61 -2.55
CA GLY A 31 -2.26 -12.63 -3.96
C GLY A 31 -3.05 -11.41 -4.42
N SER A 32 -3.24 -10.38 -3.59
CA SER A 32 -3.89 -9.11 -3.97
C SER A 32 -3.14 -8.38 -5.10
N GLY A 33 -1.81 -8.56 -5.16
CA GLY A 33 -0.95 -7.96 -6.19
C GLY A 33 -0.53 -6.52 -5.92
N GLU A 34 -1.02 -5.89 -4.84
CA GLU A 34 -0.71 -4.50 -4.48
C GLU A 34 0.79 -4.26 -4.32
N ALA A 35 1.48 -5.16 -3.60
CA ALA A 35 2.91 -5.03 -3.36
C ALA A 35 3.73 -5.21 -4.66
N ALA A 36 3.27 -6.04 -5.58
CA ALA A 36 3.87 -6.20 -6.90
C ALA A 36 3.64 -4.96 -7.77
N ALA A 37 2.45 -4.35 -7.70
CA ALA A 37 2.15 -3.08 -8.35
C ALA A 37 3.05 -1.94 -7.83
N PHE A 38 3.23 -1.85 -6.51
CA PHE A 38 4.18 -0.93 -5.90
C PHE A 38 5.61 -1.16 -6.40
N ALA A 39 6.09 -2.40 -6.41
CA ALA A 39 7.44 -2.72 -6.88
C ALA A 39 7.67 -2.26 -8.33
N LYS A 40 6.68 -2.51 -9.20
CA LYS A 40 6.70 -2.08 -10.59
C LYS A 40 6.76 -0.55 -10.72
N GLU A 41 5.89 0.17 -10.02
CA GLU A 41 5.82 1.64 -10.11
C GLU A 41 7.05 2.31 -9.49
N ALA A 42 7.57 1.76 -8.38
CA ALA A 42 8.81 2.19 -7.75
C ALA A 42 10.08 1.74 -8.49
N LYS A 43 9.94 0.95 -9.58
CA LYS A 43 11.05 0.43 -10.41
C LYS A 43 12.07 -0.40 -9.63
N ILE A 44 11.59 -1.26 -8.75
CA ILE A 44 12.40 -2.21 -7.99
C ILE A 44 11.95 -3.66 -8.29
N PRO A 45 12.87 -4.61 -8.43
CA PRO A 45 12.52 -6.00 -8.67
C PRO A 45 11.93 -6.63 -7.41
N VAL A 46 10.97 -7.54 -7.58
CA VAL A 46 10.54 -8.44 -6.50
C VAL A 46 11.56 -9.58 -6.42
N LEU A 47 12.18 -9.77 -5.26
CA LEU A 47 13.21 -10.80 -5.02
C LEU A 47 12.61 -12.12 -4.57
N ALA A 48 11.46 -12.08 -3.88
CA ALA A 48 10.65 -13.24 -3.56
C ALA A 48 9.26 -12.79 -3.10
N SER A 49 8.28 -13.67 -3.32
CA SER A 49 6.95 -13.61 -2.70
C SER A 49 6.81 -14.76 -1.71
N ILE A 50 6.79 -14.43 -0.42
CA ILE A 50 6.58 -15.38 0.68
C ILE A 50 5.08 -15.47 0.94
N PRO A 51 4.45 -16.65 0.74
CA PRO A 51 3.00 -16.76 0.78
C PRO A 51 2.43 -16.51 2.18
N GLN A 52 1.16 -16.10 2.22
CA GLN A 52 0.35 -16.17 3.43
C GLN A 52 0.02 -17.63 3.78
N ASP A 53 0.97 -18.30 4.42
CA ASP A 53 0.86 -19.70 4.82
C ASP A 53 0.81 -19.88 6.34
N ASP A 54 -0.08 -20.78 6.78
CA ASP A 54 -0.40 -20.96 8.20
C ASP A 54 0.67 -21.75 8.96
N ASP A 55 1.33 -22.72 8.31
CA ASP A 55 2.46 -23.47 8.86
C ASP A 55 3.70 -22.56 8.94
N LEU A 56 3.95 -21.75 7.92
CA LEU A 56 5.04 -20.76 7.90
C LEU A 56 4.87 -19.75 9.04
N ARG A 57 3.66 -19.22 9.22
CA ARG A 57 3.30 -18.31 10.31
C ARG A 57 3.56 -18.93 11.68
N LYS A 58 3.10 -20.17 11.92
CA LYS A 58 3.28 -20.87 13.21
C LYS A 58 4.75 -21.11 13.51
N LYS A 59 5.53 -21.56 12.52
CA LYS A 59 6.98 -21.79 12.67
C LYS A 59 7.74 -20.50 12.94
N SER A 60 7.40 -19.40 12.27
CA SER A 60 7.98 -18.08 12.55
C SER A 60 7.66 -17.59 13.96
N ALA A 61 6.43 -17.79 14.45
CA ALA A 61 6.03 -17.42 15.81
C ALA A 61 6.75 -18.26 16.88
N ASN A 62 7.12 -19.50 16.54
CA ASN A 62 7.86 -20.41 17.40
C ASN A 62 9.39 -20.31 17.23
N TYR A 63 9.91 -19.28 16.55
CA TYR A 63 11.34 -19.07 16.29
C TYR A 63 12.03 -20.24 15.57
N GLN A 64 11.30 -20.97 14.74
CA GLN A 64 11.85 -22.06 13.95
C GLN A 64 12.41 -21.56 12.62
N ILE A 65 13.58 -22.06 12.23
CA ILE A 65 14.20 -21.73 10.94
C ILE A 65 13.46 -22.48 9.83
N VAL A 66 12.79 -21.73 8.96
CA VAL A 66 11.98 -22.25 7.86
C VAL A 66 12.72 -22.36 6.52
N GLY A 67 13.86 -21.68 6.38
CA GLY A 67 14.66 -21.61 5.15
C GLY A 67 15.71 -22.71 4.98
N THR A 68 15.55 -23.87 5.64
CA THR A 68 16.48 -24.99 5.46
C THR A 68 16.07 -25.87 4.27
N ASN A 69 17.03 -26.57 3.65
CA ASN A 69 16.75 -27.50 2.53
C ASN A 69 15.81 -28.67 2.90
N LYS A 70 15.62 -28.94 4.20
CA LYS A 70 14.70 -29.96 4.71
C LYS A 70 13.26 -29.46 4.81
N SER A 71 13.07 -28.15 4.74
CA SER A 71 11.78 -27.49 4.85
C SER A 71 11.09 -27.44 3.49
N GLN A 72 9.75 -27.46 3.49
CA GLN A 72 8.97 -27.31 2.26
C GLN A 72 9.20 -25.97 1.56
N TRP A 73 9.61 -24.93 2.29
CA TRP A 73 9.97 -23.62 1.71
C TRP A 73 11.47 -23.48 1.41
N GLY A 74 12.25 -24.56 1.52
CA GLY A 74 13.69 -24.52 1.27
C GLY A 74 14.03 -23.94 -0.10
N SER A 75 13.35 -24.41 -1.16
CA SER A 75 13.52 -23.91 -2.52
C SER A 75 13.24 -22.41 -2.65
N LEU A 76 12.20 -21.91 -1.98
CA LEU A 76 11.83 -20.49 -2.00
C LEU A 76 12.95 -19.62 -1.40
N PHE A 77 13.54 -20.05 -0.28
CA PHE A 77 14.61 -19.29 0.36
C PHE A 77 15.97 -19.44 -0.35
N ILE A 78 16.19 -20.53 -1.09
CA ILE A 78 17.34 -20.69 -1.99
C ILE A 78 17.24 -19.67 -3.13
N GLU A 79 16.08 -19.60 -3.80
CA GLU A 79 15.85 -18.63 -4.88
C GLU A 79 15.99 -17.19 -4.37
N LEU A 80 15.42 -16.88 -3.19
CA LEU A 80 15.62 -15.58 -2.56
C LEU A 80 17.10 -15.26 -2.32
N ALA A 81 17.89 -16.23 -1.86
CA ALA A 81 19.32 -16.03 -1.62
C ALA A 81 20.09 -15.76 -2.92
N GLU A 82 19.76 -16.46 -4.01
CA GLU A 82 20.34 -16.22 -5.34
C GLU A 82 19.96 -14.85 -5.89
N ASN A 83 18.69 -14.45 -5.74
CA ASN A 83 18.19 -13.14 -6.16
C ASN A 83 18.84 -12.00 -5.35
N VAL A 84 18.99 -12.16 -4.03
CA VAL A 84 19.68 -11.18 -3.18
C VAL A 84 21.17 -11.09 -3.53
N GLY A 85 21.83 -12.23 -3.74
CA GLY A 85 23.26 -12.28 -4.05
C GLY A 85 23.65 -11.65 -5.40
N SER A 86 22.71 -11.62 -6.35
CA SER A 86 22.90 -11.05 -7.69
C SER A 86 22.29 -9.65 -7.87
N ALA A 87 21.50 -9.16 -6.92
CA ALA A 87 20.81 -7.88 -7.02
C ALA A 87 21.76 -6.67 -6.95
N PRO A 88 21.76 -5.78 -7.96
CA PRO A 88 22.53 -4.54 -7.90
C PRO A 88 21.83 -3.49 -7.00
N PRO A 89 22.56 -2.49 -6.48
CA PRO A 89 21.94 -1.35 -5.81
C PRO A 89 21.21 -0.47 -6.84
N LEU A 90 19.89 -0.43 -6.80
CA LEU A 90 19.07 0.35 -7.74
C LEU A 90 18.67 1.71 -7.16
N LYS A 91 18.38 2.67 -8.06
CA LYS A 91 17.71 3.91 -7.70
C LYS A 91 16.20 3.71 -7.85
N PRO A 92 15.44 3.55 -6.75
CA PRO A 92 13.99 3.48 -6.85
C PRO A 92 13.40 4.82 -7.28
N LYS A 93 12.19 4.79 -7.86
CA LYS A 93 11.33 5.96 -8.04
C LYS A 93 10.55 6.18 -6.75
N ASN A 94 10.67 7.37 -6.17
CA ASN A 94 9.74 7.80 -5.11
C ASN A 94 8.37 8.08 -5.72
N LEU A 95 7.34 7.49 -5.12
CA LEU A 95 5.96 7.74 -5.53
C LEU A 95 5.41 8.95 -4.78
N THR A 96 4.61 9.77 -5.46
CA THR A 96 3.79 10.78 -4.79
C THR A 96 2.68 10.11 -3.98
N GLN A 97 2.01 10.88 -3.12
CA GLN A 97 0.86 10.36 -2.38
C GLN A 97 -0.25 9.89 -3.34
N ASP A 98 -0.55 10.65 -4.38
CA ASP A 98 -1.56 10.29 -5.38
C ASP A 98 -1.15 9.04 -6.16
N GLU A 99 0.12 8.95 -6.58
CA GLU A 99 0.63 7.74 -7.26
C GLU A 99 0.51 6.50 -6.37
N LEU A 100 0.73 6.64 -5.06
CA LEU A 100 0.60 5.54 -4.11
C LEU A 100 -0.87 5.16 -3.87
N LEU A 101 -1.77 6.14 -3.74
CA LEU A 101 -3.21 5.88 -3.59
C LEU A 101 -3.78 5.19 -4.84
N ASN A 102 -3.32 5.57 -6.02
CA ASN A 102 -3.74 4.95 -7.29
C ASN A 102 -3.32 3.47 -7.45
N LEU A 103 -2.49 2.93 -6.55
CA LEU A 103 -2.17 1.50 -6.55
C LEU A 103 -3.27 0.65 -5.91
N PHE A 104 -4.16 1.25 -5.13
CA PHE A 104 -5.24 0.59 -4.41
C PHE A 104 -6.56 0.72 -5.16
N SER A 105 -7.50 -0.19 -4.89
CA SER A 105 -8.84 -0.09 -5.47
C SER A 105 -9.59 1.16 -4.97
N ALA A 106 -10.56 1.63 -5.74
CA ALA A 106 -11.42 2.74 -5.33
C ALA A 106 -12.24 2.41 -4.06
N GLU A 107 -12.53 1.12 -3.84
CA GLU A 107 -13.17 0.60 -2.64
C GLU A 107 -12.28 0.75 -1.40
N GLU A 108 -10.98 0.46 -1.51
CA GLU A 108 -10.02 0.59 -0.41
C GLU A 108 -9.61 2.03 -0.12
N THR A 109 -9.58 2.88 -1.14
CA THR A 109 -9.20 4.30 -1.00
C THR A 109 -10.38 5.19 -0.63
N GLY A 110 -11.61 4.71 -0.81
CA GLY A 110 -12.82 5.53 -0.72
C GLY A 110 -12.91 6.59 -1.83
N ALA A 111 -12.18 6.43 -2.93
CA ALA A 111 -12.17 7.39 -4.04
C ALA A 111 -13.56 7.54 -4.70
N ASP A 112 -14.35 6.46 -4.70
CA ASP A 112 -15.73 6.46 -5.22
C ASP A 112 -16.76 6.82 -4.14
N PHE A 113 -16.32 7.19 -2.93
CA PHE A 113 -17.23 7.58 -1.86
C PHE A 113 -17.88 8.94 -2.20
N VAL A 114 -19.18 8.91 -2.48
CA VAL A 114 -19.97 10.12 -2.69
C VAL A 114 -20.28 10.74 -1.34
N LEU A 115 -19.64 11.87 -1.03
CA LEU A 115 -19.96 12.65 0.17
C LEU A 115 -21.38 13.21 0.04
N GLU A 116 -22.25 12.86 0.99
CA GLU A 116 -23.55 13.53 1.14
C GLU A 116 -23.35 14.89 1.83
N PRO A 117 -23.80 16.00 1.23
CA PRO A 117 -23.73 17.30 1.87
C PRO A 117 -24.52 17.28 3.18
N ALA A 118 -23.95 17.84 4.25
CA ALA A 118 -24.67 18.04 5.50
C ALA A 118 -25.89 18.95 5.27
N THR A 119 -27.04 18.56 5.80
CA THR A 119 -28.25 19.37 5.77
C THR A 119 -28.17 20.51 6.79
N ASP A 120 -29.02 21.55 6.64
CA ASP A 120 -29.15 22.61 7.66
C ASP A 120 -29.50 22.05 9.04
N SER A 121 -30.26 20.95 9.10
CA SER A 121 -30.54 20.21 10.33
C SER A 121 -29.30 19.56 10.92
N ASP A 122 -28.43 18.96 10.10
CA ASP A 122 -27.20 18.33 10.58
C ASP A 122 -26.23 19.37 11.15
N MET A 123 -26.17 20.55 10.52
CA MET A 123 -25.27 21.64 10.92
C MET A 123 -25.76 22.43 12.13
N MET A 124 -27.09 22.65 12.27
CA MET A 124 -27.65 23.53 13.30
C MET A 124 -28.37 22.80 14.44
N GLY A 125 -28.72 21.52 14.27
CA GLY A 125 -29.42 20.71 15.26
C GLY A 125 -30.63 21.45 15.86
N LYS A 126 -30.65 21.57 17.20
CA LYS A 126 -31.74 22.25 17.94
C LYS A 126 -31.87 23.76 17.70
N TYR A 127 -30.91 24.39 17.01
CA TYR A 127 -30.92 25.82 16.70
C TYR A 127 -31.47 26.13 15.30
N LEU A 128 -31.87 25.10 14.55
CA LEU A 128 -32.57 25.25 13.28
C LEU A 128 -33.84 26.09 13.48
N LYS A 129 -33.90 27.26 12.84
CA LYS A 129 -35.10 28.09 12.77
C LYS A 129 -35.68 27.97 11.36
N PRO A 130 -36.77 27.21 11.15
CA PRO A 130 -37.41 27.13 9.85
C PRO A 130 -37.79 28.54 9.38
N LYS A 131 -37.37 28.92 8.16
CA LYS A 131 -37.88 30.14 7.53
C LYS A 131 -39.26 29.84 6.96
N GLU A 132 -40.23 30.71 7.26
CA GLU A 132 -41.52 30.65 6.60
C GLU A 132 -41.35 30.91 5.10
N SER A 133 -41.98 30.06 4.28
CA SER A 133 -41.98 30.23 2.83
C SER A 133 -42.79 31.47 2.45
N LEU A 134 -42.21 32.29 1.58
CA LEU A 134 -42.91 33.41 0.92
C LEU A 134 -43.44 33.01 -0.47
N GLU A 135 -43.44 31.72 -0.78
CA GLU A 135 -43.90 31.21 -2.07
C GLU A 135 -45.40 31.49 -2.24
N VAL A 136 -45.74 32.23 -3.28
CA VAL A 136 -47.12 32.53 -3.67
C VAL A 136 -47.60 31.39 -4.56
N VAL A 137 -48.40 30.48 -4.00
CA VAL A 137 -49.10 29.43 -4.75
C VAL A 137 -50.36 30.05 -5.35
N TYR A 138 -50.42 30.13 -6.67
CA TYR A 138 -51.64 30.53 -7.37
C TYR A 138 -52.56 29.31 -7.54
N ASP A 139 -53.84 29.47 -7.21
CA ASP A 139 -54.85 28.48 -7.60
C ASP A 139 -55.02 28.54 -9.12
N ASN A 140 -54.85 27.39 -9.79
CA ASN A 140 -55.15 27.27 -11.22
C ASN A 140 -56.64 27.48 -11.44
N VAL A 141 -57.01 28.62 -12.04
CA VAL A 141 -58.35 28.91 -12.56
C VAL A 141 -58.36 28.74 -14.07
#